data_AF-A0A8H4AG33-F1
#
_entry.id   AF-A0A8H4AG33-F1
#
_cell.length_a   1.000
_cell.length_b   1.000
_cell.length_c   1.000
_cell.angle_alpha   90.00
_cell.angle_beta   90.00
_cell.angle_gamma   90.00
#
_symmetry.space_group_name_H-M   'P 1'
#
loop_
_entity.id
_entity.type
_entity.pdbx_description
1 polymer ?
#
loop_
_entity_poly.entity_id
_entity_poly.type
_entity_poly.pdbx_seq_one_letter_code
_entity_poly.pdbx_strand_id
1 'polypeptide(L)'
;MEQESIQHIQDSLNELKSPSEVLDDYLDSIYNLKAEVVHNLNELRLLDEQCEKLRAICNECQDKYFACVDSDHIDENDRGPSYWKNMAVKAYEDAMQKQDEKIAVADKLYNLLSRHFENDDGDFDPNELVYCICKRPEFGQMIQCDHPSCVTGWYHWECVGLTKQPSGQWLCPDCEFIPYPTTVEPNPLDSLMHIMENFAMYSYPGQGIDDLSLNNPPFHW
;
A
#
# COMPACT_ATOMS: atom_id res chain seq x y z
N MET A 1 45.98 7.58 -36.46
CA MET A 1 44.85 8.52 -36.27
C MET A 1 43.57 8.06 -36.97
N GLU A 2 43.42 8.10 -38.30
CA GLU A 2 42.13 7.70 -38.94
C GLU A 2 41.79 6.22 -38.75
N GLN A 3 42.76 5.30 -38.88
CA GLN A 3 42.53 3.86 -38.68
C GLN A 3 42.21 3.49 -37.22
N GLU A 4 42.77 4.22 -36.25
CA GLU A 4 42.49 4.00 -34.82
C GLU A 4 41.08 4.50 -34.45
N SER A 5 40.61 5.59 -35.07
CA SER A 5 39.22 6.03 -34.91
C SER A 5 38.21 5.05 -35.51
N ILE A 6 38.53 4.46 -36.67
CA ILE A 6 37.65 3.45 -37.30
C ILE A 6 37.59 2.18 -36.45
N GLN A 7 38.71 1.73 -35.91
CA GLN A 7 38.76 0.57 -35.01
C GLN A 7 37.92 0.81 -33.75
N HIS A 8 38.06 1.98 -33.12
CA HIS A 8 37.29 2.33 -31.92
C HIS A 8 35.77 2.39 -32.18
N ILE A 9 35.36 2.86 -33.37
CA ILE A 9 33.96 2.87 -33.78
C ILE A 9 33.45 1.45 -34.06
N GLN A 10 34.26 0.59 -34.68
CA GLN A 10 33.92 -0.81 -34.91
C GLN A 10 33.81 -1.61 -33.61
N ASP A 11 34.70 -1.36 -32.64
CA ASP A 11 34.65 -1.98 -31.32
C ASP A 11 33.38 -1.53 -30.57
N SER A 12 33.03 -0.24 -30.64
CA SER A 12 31.78 0.30 -30.06
C SER A 12 30.51 -0.27 -30.74
N LEU A 13 30.57 -0.53 -32.05
CA LEU A 13 29.48 -1.17 -32.81
C LEU A 13 29.34 -2.66 -32.50
N ASN A 14 30.43 -3.33 -32.13
CA ASN A 14 30.42 -4.73 -31.72
C ASN A 14 29.95 -4.91 -30.26
N GLU A 15 30.03 -3.88 -29.43
CA GLU A 15 29.49 -3.86 -28.05
C GLU A 15 28.00 -3.46 -27.99
N LEU A 16 27.43 -2.96 -29.08
CA LEU A 16 26.02 -2.62 -29.17
C LEU A 16 25.17 -3.89 -29.18
N LYS A 17 24.51 -4.16 -28.06
CA LYS A 17 23.54 -5.25 -27.93
C LYS A 17 22.50 -5.17 -29.04
N SER A 18 22.22 -6.32 -29.64
CA SER A 18 21.12 -6.43 -30.59
C SER A 18 19.78 -6.13 -29.90
N PRO A 19 18.77 -5.67 -30.65
CA PRO A 19 17.44 -5.44 -30.09
C PRO A 19 16.84 -6.69 -29.40
N SER A 20 17.21 -7.89 -29.85
CA SER A 20 16.79 -9.15 -29.21
C SER A 20 17.45 -9.33 -27.84
N GLU A 21 18.76 -9.11 -27.73
CA GLU A 21 19.49 -9.25 -26.46
C GLU A 21 19.02 -8.23 -25.42
N VAL A 22 18.73 -7.00 -25.84
CA VAL A 22 18.14 -5.99 -24.94
C VAL A 22 16.75 -6.42 -24.44
N LEU A 23 15.94 -7.01 -25.32
CA LEU A 23 14.61 -7.52 -24.95
C LEU A 23 14.72 -8.72 -24.00
N ASP A 24 15.65 -9.65 -24.25
CA ASP A 24 15.89 -10.81 -23.40
C ASP A 24 16.36 -10.38 -22.00
N ASP A 25 17.30 -9.43 -21.91
CA ASP A 25 17.74 -8.84 -20.64
C ASP A 25 16.58 -8.17 -19.87
N TYR A 26 15.69 -7.47 -20.58
CA TYR A 26 14.52 -6.83 -19.98
C TYR A 26 13.50 -7.86 -19.47
N LEU A 27 13.23 -8.90 -20.26
CA LEU A 27 12.33 -9.99 -19.85
C LEU A 27 12.88 -10.71 -18.62
N ASP A 28 14.16 -11.05 -18.61
CA ASP A 28 14.83 -11.69 -17.47
C ASP A 28 14.74 -10.81 -16.21
N SER A 29 14.93 -9.50 -16.35
CA SER A 29 14.72 -8.53 -15.26
C SER A 29 13.31 -8.57 -14.68
N ILE A 30 12.27 -8.59 -15.53
CA ILE A 30 10.87 -8.67 -15.10
C ILE A 30 10.55 -10.00 -14.41
N TYR A 31 11.02 -11.11 -14.98
CA TYR A 31 10.76 -12.44 -14.41
C TYR A 31 11.43 -12.62 -13.04
N ASN A 32 12.66 -12.14 -12.90
CA ASN A 32 13.39 -12.17 -11.63
C ASN A 32 12.69 -11.30 -10.58
N LEU A 33 12.26 -10.08 -10.94
CA LEU A 33 11.51 -9.21 -10.04
C LEU A 33 10.24 -9.89 -9.51
N LYS A 34 9.43 -10.48 -10.40
CA LYS A 34 8.20 -11.17 -10.01
C LYS A 34 8.49 -12.31 -9.04
N ALA A 35 9.52 -13.12 -9.31
CA ALA A 35 9.90 -14.23 -8.43
C ALA A 35 10.33 -13.74 -7.05
N GLU A 36 11.16 -12.69 -7.00
CA GLU A 36 11.61 -12.08 -5.76
C GLU A 36 10.46 -11.46 -4.95
N VAL A 37 9.55 -10.72 -5.59
CA VAL A 37 8.36 -10.15 -4.92
C VAL A 37 7.50 -11.25 -4.31
N VAL A 38 7.20 -12.30 -5.09
CA VAL A 38 6.41 -13.44 -4.60
C VAL A 38 7.11 -14.14 -3.43
N HIS A 39 8.43 -14.28 -3.47
CA HIS A 39 9.19 -14.87 -2.39
C HIS A 39 9.09 -14.04 -1.09
N ASN A 40 9.35 -12.72 -1.16
CA ASN A 40 9.29 -11.85 0.02
C ASN A 40 7.85 -11.75 0.59
N LEU A 41 6.82 -11.72 -0.26
CA LEU A 41 5.43 -11.72 0.20
C LEU A 41 5.06 -13.03 0.92
N ASN A 42 5.54 -14.18 0.45
CA ASN A 42 5.35 -15.44 1.14
C ASN A 42 6.07 -15.47 2.49
N GLU A 43 7.27 -14.92 2.57
CA GLU A 43 8.02 -14.79 3.82
C GLU A 43 7.27 -13.89 4.83
N LEU A 44 6.77 -12.73 4.39
CA LEU A 44 5.91 -11.86 5.22
C LEU A 44 4.70 -12.59 5.77
N ARG A 45 4.01 -13.36 4.92
CA ARG A 45 2.85 -14.16 5.35
C ARG A 45 3.22 -15.20 6.41
N LEU A 46 4.37 -15.86 6.27
CA LEU A 46 4.84 -16.86 7.23
C LEU A 46 5.27 -16.23 8.57
N LEU A 47 5.86 -15.04 8.52
CA LEU A 47 6.21 -14.27 9.73
C LEU A 47 4.95 -13.79 10.45
N ASP A 48 3.94 -13.34 9.72
CA ASP A 48 2.63 -12.97 10.29
C ASP A 48 1.95 -14.12 11.03
N GLU A 49 1.93 -15.31 10.41
CA GLU A 49 1.39 -16.51 11.04
C GLU A 49 2.16 -16.89 12.34
N GLN A 50 3.46 -16.66 12.38
CA GLN A 50 4.28 -16.89 13.58
C GLN A 50 3.99 -15.86 14.68
N CYS A 51 3.86 -14.57 14.32
CA CYS A 51 3.50 -13.50 15.25
C CYS A 51 2.12 -13.77 15.89
N GLU A 52 1.14 -14.23 15.12
CA GLU A 52 -0.18 -14.59 15.62
C GLU A 52 -0.14 -15.75 16.63
N LYS A 53 0.64 -16.80 16.34
CA LYS A 53 0.83 -17.92 17.26
C LYS A 53 1.47 -17.48 18.58
N LEU A 54 2.51 -16.65 18.51
CA LEU A 54 3.19 -16.14 19.71
C LEU A 54 2.29 -15.22 20.54
N ARG A 55 1.47 -14.40 19.88
CA ARG A 55 0.44 -13.58 20.55
C ARG A 55 -0.58 -14.45 21.27
N ALA A 56 -1.06 -15.51 20.64
CA ALA A 56 -1.99 -16.46 21.27
C ALA A 56 -1.37 -17.12 22.52
N ILE A 57 -0.11 -17.56 22.44
CA ILE A 57 0.63 -18.11 23.59
C ILE A 57 0.74 -17.07 24.72
N CYS A 58 1.08 -15.82 24.38
CA CYS A 58 1.19 -14.75 25.37
C CYS A 58 -0.14 -14.53 26.12
N ASN A 59 -1.25 -14.44 25.39
CA ASN A 59 -2.59 -14.29 25.98
C ASN A 59 -2.94 -15.49 26.89
N GLU A 60 -2.71 -16.72 26.42
CA GLU A 60 -2.97 -17.92 27.24
C GLU A 60 -2.13 -17.94 28.52
N CYS A 61 -0.86 -17.53 28.45
CA CYS A 61 0.01 -17.45 29.62
C CYS A 61 -0.45 -16.36 30.59
N GLN A 62 -0.93 -15.22 30.08
CA GLN A 62 -1.50 -14.16 30.91
C GLN A 62 -2.75 -14.63 31.64
N ASP A 63 -3.69 -15.27 30.95
CA ASP A 63 -4.92 -15.79 31.56
C ASP A 63 -4.60 -16.77 32.70
N LYS A 64 -3.66 -17.70 32.47
CA LYS A 64 -3.20 -18.65 33.49
C LYS A 64 -2.49 -17.96 34.66
N TYR A 65 -1.67 -16.95 34.37
CA TYR A 65 -1.01 -16.17 35.41
C TYR A 65 -2.03 -15.49 36.34
N PHE A 66 -3.01 -14.79 35.78
CA PHE A 66 -4.04 -14.12 36.57
C PHE A 66 -4.88 -15.11 37.37
N ALA A 67 -5.26 -16.24 36.77
CA ALA A 67 -5.96 -17.31 37.49
C ALA A 67 -5.16 -17.86 38.69
N CYS A 68 -3.83 -18.00 38.57
CA CYS A 68 -2.98 -18.43 39.67
C CYS A 68 -2.86 -17.40 40.79
N VAL A 69 -2.85 -16.11 40.43
CA VAL A 69 -2.67 -15.00 41.39
C VAL A 69 -3.97 -14.71 42.15
N ASP A 70 -5.11 -14.83 41.49
CA ASP A 70 -6.43 -14.59 42.09
C ASP A 70 -6.94 -15.79 42.92
N SER A 71 -6.33 -16.96 42.77
CA SER A 71 -6.70 -18.16 43.52
C SER A 71 -6.07 -18.18 44.92
N ASP A 72 -6.91 -18.23 45.95
CA ASP A 72 -6.48 -18.50 47.34
C ASP A 72 -6.08 -19.98 47.56
N HIS A 73 -6.40 -20.86 46.61
CA HIS A 73 -6.04 -22.28 46.66
C HIS A 73 -4.78 -22.56 45.83
N ILE A 74 -3.84 -23.29 46.43
CA ILE A 74 -2.64 -23.79 45.75
C ILE A 74 -3.03 -25.09 45.01
N ASP A 75 -3.07 -25.04 43.68
CA ASP A 75 -3.16 -26.24 42.86
C ASP A 75 -1.77 -26.87 42.71
N GLU A 76 -1.57 -28.06 43.28
CA GLU A 76 -0.30 -28.80 43.23
C GLU A 76 0.09 -29.24 41.81
N ASN A 77 -0.85 -29.27 40.86
CA ASN A 77 -0.57 -29.58 39.45
C ASN A 77 -0.22 -28.34 38.61
N ASP A 78 -0.40 -27.14 39.17
CA ASP A 78 -0.06 -25.90 38.49
C ASP A 78 1.44 -25.61 38.60
N ARG A 79 2.01 -25.09 37.51
CA ARG A 79 3.42 -24.65 37.45
C ARG A 79 3.66 -23.33 38.18
N GLY A 80 2.57 -22.65 38.57
CA GLY A 80 2.55 -21.47 39.42
C GLY A 80 2.80 -20.14 38.68
N PRO A 81 2.56 -19.00 39.36
CA PRO A 81 2.59 -17.68 38.72
C PRO A 81 3.91 -17.35 38.03
N SER A 82 5.05 -17.66 38.67
CA SER A 82 6.37 -17.34 38.11
C SER A 82 6.64 -18.05 36.78
N TYR A 83 6.14 -19.29 36.62
CA TYR A 83 6.30 -20.03 35.37
C TYR A 83 5.54 -19.37 34.23
N TRP A 84 4.24 -19.10 34.42
CA TRP A 84 3.40 -18.47 33.41
C TRP A 84 3.87 -17.05 33.06
N LYS A 85 4.33 -16.29 34.05
CA LYS A 85 4.97 -14.98 33.83
C LYS A 85 6.19 -15.08 32.92
N ASN A 86 7.12 -15.97 33.23
CA ASN A 86 8.34 -16.14 32.43
C ASN A 86 8.02 -16.61 31.01
N MET A 87 7.02 -17.48 30.85
CA MET A 87 6.59 -17.95 29.54
C MET A 87 5.92 -16.84 28.71
N ALA A 88 5.10 -15.98 29.34
CA ALA A 88 4.51 -14.82 28.69
C ALA A 88 5.58 -13.81 28.23
N VAL A 89 6.55 -13.51 29.10
CA VAL A 89 7.68 -12.62 28.77
C VAL A 89 8.46 -13.17 27.58
N LYS A 90 8.81 -14.46 27.62
CA LYS A 90 9.53 -15.09 26.51
C LYS A 90 8.73 -15.06 25.21
N ALA A 91 7.44 -15.38 25.25
CA ALA A 91 6.58 -15.33 24.06
C ALA A 91 6.49 -13.91 23.48
N TYR A 92 6.50 -12.89 24.33
CA TYR A 92 6.52 -11.49 23.91
C TYR A 92 7.86 -11.10 23.27
N GLU A 93 9.00 -11.49 23.87
CA GLU A 93 10.33 -11.27 23.30
C GLU A 93 10.48 -11.94 21.93
N ASP A 94 10.07 -13.21 21.83
CA ASP A 94 10.07 -13.96 20.56
C ASP A 94 9.16 -13.28 19.52
N ALA A 95 7.99 -12.77 19.93
CA ALA A 95 7.07 -12.06 19.03
C ALA A 95 7.68 -10.75 18.51
N MET A 96 8.42 -10.04 19.35
CA MET A 96 9.09 -8.80 18.94
C MET A 96 10.19 -9.07 17.94
N GLN A 97 10.98 -10.12 18.14
CA GLN A 97 11.97 -10.56 17.16
C GLN A 97 11.32 -10.88 15.80
N LYS A 98 10.16 -11.56 15.79
CA LYS A 98 9.45 -11.85 14.53
C LYS A 98 8.90 -10.60 13.86
N GLN A 99 8.49 -9.61 14.63
CA GLN A 99 8.08 -8.32 14.09
C GLN A 99 9.25 -7.58 13.43
N ASP A 100 10.45 -7.61 14.03
CA ASP A 100 11.66 -7.02 13.43
C ASP A 100 12.06 -7.71 12.13
N GLU A 101 12.00 -9.05 12.10
CA GLU A 101 12.18 -9.84 10.86
C GLU A 101 11.17 -9.41 9.79
N LYS A 102 9.90 -9.19 10.15
CA LYS A 102 8.87 -8.73 9.22
C LYS A 102 9.18 -7.36 8.64
N ILE A 103 9.63 -6.42 9.49
CA ILE A 103 10.04 -5.09 9.05
C ILE A 103 11.20 -5.18 8.06
N ALA A 104 12.19 -6.03 8.33
CA ALA A 104 13.33 -6.22 7.42
C ALA A 104 12.92 -6.76 6.05
N VAL A 105 11.97 -7.71 6.00
CA VAL A 105 11.46 -8.25 4.71
C VAL A 105 10.63 -7.19 3.97
N ALA A 106 9.82 -6.41 4.69
CA ALA A 106 9.06 -5.31 4.10
C ALA A 106 9.98 -4.22 3.52
N ASP A 107 11.04 -3.85 4.23
CA ASP A 107 12.05 -2.90 3.75
C ASP A 107 12.78 -3.43 2.51
N LYS A 108 13.17 -4.71 2.52
CA LYS A 108 13.76 -5.37 1.35
C LYS A 108 12.82 -5.34 0.14
N LEU A 109 11.52 -5.59 0.35
CA LEU A 109 10.51 -5.54 -0.72
C LEU A 109 10.34 -4.12 -1.25
N TYR A 110 10.26 -3.13 -0.37
CA TYR A 110 10.21 -1.72 -0.74
C TYR A 110 11.43 -1.35 -1.59
N ASN A 111 12.64 -1.61 -1.11
CA ASN A 111 13.88 -1.30 -1.81
C ASN A 111 14.03 -2.05 -3.15
N LEU A 112 13.49 -3.26 -3.27
CA LEU A 112 13.43 -3.99 -4.54
C LEU A 112 12.52 -3.27 -5.52
N LEU A 113 11.30 -2.94 -5.10
CA LEU A 113 10.32 -2.27 -5.94
C LEU A 113 10.78 -0.87 -6.34
N SER A 114 11.26 -0.07 -5.39
CA SER A 114 11.77 1.29 -5.66
C SER A 114 12.87 1.28 -6.72
N ARG A 115 13.85 0.37 -6.64
CA ARG A 115 14.89 0.25 -7.68
C ARG A 115 14.33 -0.08 -9.06
N HIS A 116 13.29 -0.90 -9.14
CA HIS A 116 12.66 -1.22 -10.42
C HIS A 116 11.83 -0.05 -10.97
N PHE A 117 11.23 0.77 -10.11
CA PHE A 117 10.49 1.96 -10.52
C PHE A 117 11.39 3.16 -10.85
N GLU A 118 12.50 3.36 -10.13
CA GLU A 118 13.47 4.44 -10.39
C GLU A 118 14.26 4.23 -11.70
N ASN A 119 14.40 2.98 -12.17
CA ASN A 119 14.97 2.69 -13.49
C ASN A 119 14.02 3.09 -14.65
N ASP A 120 12.75 3.42 -14.37
CA ASP A 120 11.79 4.01 -15.30
C ASP A 120 11.71 5.55 -15.05
N ASP A 121 12.79 6.29 -15.33
CA ASP A 121 12.87 7.76 -15.53
C ASP A 121 11.91 8.68 -14.73
N GLY A 122 11.80 8.55 -13.40
CA GLY A 122 10.99 9.48 -12.60
C GLY A 122 11.29 9.45 -11.10
N ASP A 123 11.48 10.64 -10.52
CA ASP A 123 11.48 10.88 -9.07
C ASP A 123 10.10 10.46 -8.51
N PHE A 124 10.01 9.22 -8.02
CA PHE A 124 8.76 8.66 -7.50
C PHE A 124 8.56 9.14 -6.07
N ASP A 125 7.76 10.21 -5.87
CA ASP A 125 7.23 10.55 -4.56
C ASP A 125 6.01 9.66 -4.26
N PRO A 126 6.07 8.79 -3.22
CA PRO A 126 4.94 7.93 -2.84
C PRO A 126 3.66 8.68 -2.45
N ASN A 127 3.75 9.99 -2.19
CA ASN A 127 2.63 10.85 -1.87
C ASN A 127 2.09 11.63 -3.08
N GLU A 128 2.73 11.53 -4.24
CA GLU A 128 2.30 12.24 -5.44
C GLU A 128 1.10 11.53 -6.07
N LEU A 129 0.03 12.29 -6.31
CA LEU A 129 -1.21 11.76 -6.88
C LEU A 129 -0.97 11.35 -8.34
N VAL A 130 -1.11 10.05 -8.61
CA VAL A 130 -0.99 9.50 -9.96
C VAL A 130 -2.34 9.44 -10.68
N TYR A 131 -2.31 9.73 -11.98
CA TYR A 131 -3.48 9.74 -12.85
C TYR A 131 -3.22 8.89 -14.10
N CYS A 132 -4.21 8.82 -14.99
CA CYS A 132 -4.12 8.23 -16.32
C CYS A 132 -3.85 6.70 -16.32
N ILE A 133 -3.91 6.11 -17.51
CA ILE A 133 -3.49 4.71 -17.74
C ILE A 133 -1.98 4.51 -17.54
N CYS A 134 -1.18 5.57 -17.70
CA CYS A 134 0.28 5.49 -17.57
C CYS A 134 0.76 5.58 -16.11
N LYS A 135 -0.14 5.78 -15.13
CA LYS A 135 0.17 5.84 -13.69
C LYS A 135 1.25 6.85 -13.33
N ARG A 136 1.22 8.00 -14.01
CA ARG A 136 2.11 9.14 -13.75
C ARG A 136 1.35 10.34 -13.19
N PRO A 137 2.04 11.28 -12.54
CA PRO A 137 1.44 12.52 -12.03
C PRO A 137 0.77 13.39 -13.12
N GLU A 138 0.18 14.50 -12.71
CA GLU A 138 -0.34 15.47 -13.66
C GLU A 138 0.79 16.09 -14.50
N PHE A 139 0.67 16.06 -15.82
CA PHE A 139 1.58 16.76 -16.72
C PHE A 139 0.89 17.09 -18.04
N GLY A 140 1.34 18.16 -18.70
CA GLY A 140 0.81 18.55 -20.00
C GLY A 140 -0.70 18.80 -20.00
N GLN A 141 -1.38 18.43 -21.09
CA GLN A 141 -2.82 18.58 -21.21
C GLN A 141 -3.54 17.33 -20.71
N MET A 142 -4.53 17.53 -19.84
CA MET A 142 -5.34 16.46 -19.28
C MET A 142 -6.81 16.61 -19.66
N ILE A 143 -7.52 15.48 -19.68
CA ILE A 143 -8.95 15.40 -19.89
C ILE A 143 -9.58 14.48 -18.82
N GLN A 144 -10.74 14.86 -18.32
CA GLN A 144 -11.52 14.02 -17.41
C GLN A 144 -12.49 13.16 -18.23
N CYS A 145 -12.63 11.89 -17.86
CA CYS A 145 -13.68 11.02 -18.36
C CYS A 145 -15.02 11.40 -17.76
N ASP A 146 -16.03 11.59 -18.61
CA ASP A 146 -17.38 11.99 -18.19
C ASP A 146 -18.22 10.83 -17.62
N HIS A 147 -17.71 9.59 -17.62
CA HIS A 147 -18.44 8.47 -17.04
C HIS A 147 -18.47 8.59 -15.50
N PRO A 148 -19.64 8.61 -14.85
CA PRO A 148 -19.77 8.90 -13.41
C PRO A 148 -19.12 7.83 -12.52
N SER A 149 -18.92 6.63 -13.05
CA SER A 149 -18.24 5.53 -12.35
C SER A 149 -16.80 5.30 -12.82
N CYS A 150 -16.18 6.27 -13.51
CA CYS A 150 -14.78 6.15 -13.93
C CYS A 150 -13.86 6.18 -12.70
N VAL A 151 -13.10 5.10 -12.47
CA VAL A 151 -12.18 4.98 -11.33
C VAL A 151 -10.96 5.89 -11.50
N THR A 152 -10.47 6.04 -12.73
CA THR A 152 -9.25 6.81 -13.02
C THR A 152 -9.52 8.31 -13.14
N GLY A 153 -10.66 8.70 -13.68
CA GLY A 153 -11.07 10.09 -13.84
C GLY A 153 -10.27 10.85 -14.90
N TRP A 154 -8.98 11.11 -14.66
CA TRP A 154 -8.14 12.01 -15.46
C TRP A 154 -7.10 11.29 -16.32
N TYR A 155 -6.88 11.78 -17.54
CA TYR A 155 -6.00 11.19 -18.54
C TYR A 155 -5.20 12.25 -19.29
N HIS A 156 -3.92 11.96 -19.57
CA HIS A 156 -3.09 12.81 -20.44
C HIS A 156 -3.50 12.65 -21.90
N TRP A 157 -3.57 13.75 -22.63
CA TRP A 157 -3.97 13.75 -24.04
C TRP A 157 -3.15 12.78 -24.89
N GLU A 158 -1.82 12.81 -24.74
CA GLU A 158 -0.90 11.93 -25.48
C GLU A 158 -1.15 10.45 -25.18
N CYS A 159 -1.48 10.11 -23.94
CA CYS A 159 -1.74 8.72 -23.54
C CYS A 159 -3.04 8.17 -24.13
N VAL A 160 -4.01 9.03 -24.43
CA VAL A 160 -5.31 8.64 -25.01
C VAL A 160 -5.47 9.10 -26.46
N GLY A 161 -4.38 9.51 -27.12
CA GLY A 161 -4.36 9.87 -28.53
C GLY A 161 -5.08 11.19 -28.89
N LEU A 162 -5.34 12.06 -27.91
CA LEU A 162 -5.91 13.38 -28.16
C LEU A 162 -4.83 14.35 -28.63
N THR A 163 -5.12 15.05 -29.71
CA THR A 163 -4.26 16.14 -30.24
C THR A 163 -4.96 17.49 -30.17
N LYS A 164 -6.26 17.49 -29.91
CA LYS A 164 -7.13 18.67 -29.80
C LYS A 164 -8.22 18.39 -28.77
N GLN A 165 -8.75 19.45 -28.19
CA GLN A 165 -9.84 19.36 -27.23
C GLN A 165 -11.07 18.75 -27.90
N PRO A 166 -11.64 17.66 -27.35
CA PRO A 166 -12.89 17.09 -27.84
C PRO A 166 -14.04 18.07 -27.68
N SER A 167 -14.97 18.07 -28.66
CA SER A 167 -16.22 18.80 -28.55
C SER A 167 -17.29 17.89 -27.94
N GLY A 168 -17.71 18.19 -26.72
CA GLY A 168 -18.75 17.42 -26.02
C GLY A 168 -18.16 16.45 -25.00
N GLN A 169 -18.94 15.43 -24.65
CA GLN A 169 -18.53 14.42 -23.67
C GLN A 169 -17.41 13.54 -24.23
N TRP A 170 -16.44 13.23 -23.38
CA TRP A 170 -15.35 12.33 -23.68
C TRP A 170 -15.31 11.17 -22.68
N LEU A 171 -15.23 9.96 -23.21
CA LEU A 171 -15.10 8.73 -22.44
C LEU A 171 -13.72 8.13 -22.66
N CYS A 172 -13.13 7.61 -21.59
CA CYS A 172 -11.87 6.89 -21.70
C CYS A 172 -12.08 5.50 -22.35
N PRO A 173 -11.00 4.84 -22.82
CA PRO A 173 -11.09 3.52 -23.45
C PRO A 173 -11.78 2.46 -22.57
N ASP A 174 -11.66 2.58 -21.25
CA ASP A 174 -12.29 1.66 -20.30
C ASP A 174 -13.79 1.93 -20.17
N CYS A 175 -14.22 3.19 -20.25
CA CYS A 175 -15.61 3.60 -20.03
C CYS A 175 -16.45 3.64 -21.32
N GLU A 176 -15.83 3.59 -22.50
CA GLU A 176 -16.55 3.54 -23.78
C GLU A 176 -17.48 2.32 -23.88
N PHE A 177 -17.12 1.22 -23.20
CA PHE A 177 -17.89 -0.03 -23.21
C PHE A 177 -18.72 -0.26 -21.94
N ILE A 178 -18.74 0.69 -21.00
CA ILE A 178 -19.53 0.57 -19.78
C ILE A 178 -20.92 1.13 -20.05
N PRO A 179 -22.00 0.34 -19.82
CA PRO A 179 -23.35 0.88 -19.92
C PRO A 179 -23.56 1.94 -18.84
N TYR A 180 -23.99 3.14 -19.26
CA TYR A 180 -24.45 4.16 -18.31
C TYR A 180 -25.53 3.54 -17.40
N PRO A 181 -25.43 3.69 -16.07
CA PRO A 181 -26.46 3.17 -15.17
C PRO A 181 -27.80 3.81 -15.55
N THR A 182 -28.72 2.99 -16.06
CA THR A 182 -30.04 3.44 -16.56
C THR A 182 -31.04 3.71 -15.45
N THR A 183 -30.66 3.52 -14.20
CA THR A 183 -31.46 3.85 -13.02
C THR A 183 -30.54 4.32 -11.92
N VAL A 184 -30.65 5.59 -11.54
CA VAL A 184 -30.17 6.07 -10.25
C VAL A 184 -31.08 5.44 -9.20
N GLU A 185 -30.77 4.21 -8.78
CA GLU A 185 -31.17 3.80 -7.43
C GLU A 185 -30.26 4.61 -6.50
N PRO A 186 -30.82 5.49 -5.65
CA PRO A 186 -30.01 6.36 -4.81
C PRO A 186 -29.11 5.48 -3.94
N ASN A 187 -27.81 5.81 -3.95
CA ASN A 187 -26.85 5.20 -3.06
C ASN A 187 -27.39 5.36 -1.62
N PRO A 188 -27.48 4.28 -0.83
CA PRO A 188 -27.89 4.38 0.58
C PRO A 188 -27.08 5.41 1.39
N LEU A 189 -25.84 5.70 0.94
CA LEU A 189 -24.96 6.70 1.54
C LEU A 189 -25.34 8.15 1.17
N ASP A 190 -25.98 8.41 0.04
CA ASP A 190 -26.44 9.76 -0.32
C ASP A 190 -27.60 10.21 0.58
N SER A 191 -28.45 9.27 0.98
CA SER A 191 -29.49 9.52 1.99
C SER A 191 -28.87 9.86 3.35
N LEU A 192 -27.76 9.22 3.72
CA LEU A 192 -27.03 9.54 4.96
C LEU A 192 -26.36 10.91 4.90
N MET A 193 -25.78 11.29 3.75
CA MET A 193 -25.18 12.62 3.56
C MET A 193 -26.24 13.72 3.71
N HIS A 194 -27.43 13.53 3.11
CA HIS A 194 -28.54 14.48 3.24
C HIS A 194 -29.16 14.51 4.65
N ILE A 195 -29.15 13.39 5.38
CA ILE A 195 -29.57 13.35 6.79
C ILE A 195 -28.56 14.06 7.69
N MET A 196 -27.26 13.88 7.44
CA MET A 196 -26.18 14.54 8.20
C MET A 196 -26.14 16.05 7.94
N GLU A 197 -26.37 16.49 6.70
CA GLU A 197 -26.50 17.91 6.33
C GLU A 197 -27.71 18.56 7.00
N ASN A 198 -28.84 17.85 7.09
CA ASN A 198 -30.01 18.33 7.82
C ASN A 198 -29.77 18.36 9.34
N PHE A 199 -29.05 17.40 9.90
CA PHE A 199 -28.70 17.41 11.33
C PHE A 199 -27.76 18.57 11.71
N ALA A 200 -26.85 18.94 10.81
CA ALA A 200 -25.93 20.05 11.00
C ALA A 200 -26.65 21.42 11.01
N MET A 201 -27.82 21.56 10.36
CA MET A 201 -28.61 22.79 10.41
C MET A 201 -29.46 22.98 11.68
N TYR A 202 -29.83 21.90 12.38
CA TYR A 202 -30.72 21.97 13.56
C TYR A 202 -30.02 21.93 14.92
N SER A 203 -28.68 21.95 14.94
CA SER A 203 -27.91 21.68 16.17
C SER A 203 -27.01 22.82 16.63
N TYR A 204 -27.41 24.10 16.50
CA TYR A 204 -26.76 25.18 17.28
C TYR A 204 -27.69 26.38 17.54
N PRO A 205 -28.29 26.48 18.75
CA PRO A 205 -28.48 27.75 19.44
C PRO A 205 -27.28 28.02 20.35
N GLY A 206 -26.61 29.16 20.13
CA GLY A 206 -25.34 29.49 20.75
C GLY A 206 -25.36 29.80 22.25
N GLN A 207 -24.23 29.49 22.90
CA GLN A 207 -23.54 30.18 24.00
C GLN A 207 -22.07 29.77 23.81
N GLY A 208 -21.08 30.66 23.64
CA GLY A 208 -20.60 31.58 24.65
C GLY A 208 -19.33 31.01 25.30
N ILE A 209 -18.18 31.28 24.65
CA ILE A 209 -16.82 31.49 25.20
C ILE A 209 -16.54 31.02 26.64
N ASP A 210 -15.58 30.11 26.83
CA ASP A 210 -14.28 30.38 27.49
C ASP A 210 -13.50 29.08 27.81
N ASP A 211 -12.19 29.22 27.65
CA ASP A 211 -11.09 28.48 28.29
C ASP A 211 -10.29 27.42 27.50
N LEU A 212 -8.98 27.68 27.51
CA LEU A 212 -7.88 26.98 26.88
C LEU A 212 -7.36 25.90 27.84
N SER A 213 -7.27 24.64 27.41
CA SER A 213 -6.11 23.80 27.77
C SER A 213 -6.08 22.49 27.01
N LEU A 214 -4.99 22.35 26.24
CA LEU A 214 -4.12 21.18 26.12
C LEU A 214 -4.44 19.96 27.02
N ASN A 215 -4.24 18.78 26.41
CA ASN A 215 -3.98 17.44 26.98
C ASN A 215 -5.19 16.50 27.12
N ASN A 216 -5.33 15.58 26.15
CA ASN A 216 -5.23 14.13 26.40
C ASN A 216 -5.33 13.29 25.09
N PRO A 217 -4.31 12.52 24.70
CA PRO A 217 -4.48 11.10 24.35
C PRO A 217 -4.40 10.27 25.66
N PRO A 218 -4.87 9.00 25.77
CA PRO A 218 -4.70 7.96 24.76
C PRO A 218 -5.89 6.99 24.58
N PHE A 219 -6.04 6.42 23.39
CA PHE A 219 -6.85 5.22 23.19
C PHE A 219 -5.96 3.98 23.27
N HIS A 220 -6.26 3.15 24.27
CA HIS A 220 -5.84 1.76 24.39
C HIS A 220 -6.74 0.87 23.53
N TRP A 221 -6.17 0.12 22.60
CA TRP A 221 -6.22 -1.35 22.48
C TRP A 221 -5.22 -1.83 21.44
#